data_AF-A0A420Y7U0-F1
#
_entry.id   AF-A0A420Y7U0-F1
#
_cell.length_a   1.000
_cell.length_b   1.000
_cell.length_c   1.000
_cell.angle_alpha   90.00
_cell.angle_beta   90.00
_cell.angle_gamma   90.00
#
_symmetry.space_group_name_H-M   'P 1'
#
loop_
_entity.id
_entity.type
_entity.pdbx_description
1 polymer ?
#
loop_
_entity_poly.entity_id
_entity_poly.type
_entity_poly.pdbx_seq_one_letter_code
_entity_poly.pdbx_strand_id
1 'polypeptide(L)'
;MATMRPNPRFLARCKPRVQLSRSRAFNLPTRSVTTSTASASESQSSQYSRYLRWGAVAVAVVSPLLYNMAVGVPASLDAPSLAERDVQEKRENGVNAASPMRLRMEEFIRSQQQEIVRALEAVDGKKFRQDEWQRKEGGGGLTAVLENGNVFEKAGVGISVVYGKLPKAGIEKMRANHKTMVGEGEEIPESLDFFAAGLSMVIHPHNPMAPTVHLNVRYFETANPDGSSRSWWFGGGSDLTPCYVFDEDAIFFHKNLKEACDKHDKEYYPRFKKWCDEYFYNKHRHEARGIGGIFFDDLDETHNDKENTFAFVQDTLKSFVPTYVPIIEKRKDMPFTEKEKEWQAVRRGRYVEFNLVHDRGTAFGLNTPGPRVESILMSLPVHASWRYMYEPEPNTREARLIEVLQNPREWV
;
A
#
# COMPACT_ATOMS: atom_id res chain seq x y z
N MET A 1 60.80 -5.56 -29.68
CA MET A 1 61.64 -4.47 -29.13
C MET A 1 60.72 -3.62 -28.26
N ALA A 2 60.60 -3.88 -26.95
CA ALA A 2 61.52 -3.46 -25.87
C ALA A 2 61.76 -1.94 -25.96
N THR A 3 61.55 -1.08 -24.96
CA THR A 3 61.44 -1.12 -23.47
C THR A 3 61.21 0.37 -23.10
N MET A 4 60.65 0.83 -21.98
CA MET A 4 61.17 0.73 -20.61
C MET A 4 60.28 1.63 -19.70
N ARG A 5 59.92 1.14 -18.51
CA ARG A 5 59.59 1.97 -17.33
C ARG A 5 60.90 2.43 -16.67
N PRO A 6 60.88 3.46 -15.78
CA PRO A 6 60.82 3.13 -14.35
C PRO A 6 60.05 4.15 -13.46
N ASN A 7 59.45 3.63 -12.38
CA ASN A 7 59.13 4.32 -11.10
C ASN A 7 60.42 4.27 -10.20
N PRO A 8 60.54 4.80 -8.94
CA PRO A 8 59.58 5.48 -8.04
C PRO A 8 60.19 6.66 -7.19
N ARG A 9 59.40 7.28 -6.27
CA ARG A 9 59.75 7.72 -4.87
C ARG A 9 58.63 8.63 -4.32
N PHE A 10 57.85 8.21 -3.33
CA PHE A 10 58.03 8.42 -1.87
C PHE A 10 58.26 9.88 -1.44
N LEU A 11 57.29 10.45 -0.70
CA LEU A 11 57.55 11.22 0.53
C LEU A 11 56.26 11.34 1.36
N ALA A 12 56.36 10.81 2.59
CA ALA A 12 55.37 10.91 3.65
C ALA A 12 55.40 12.31 4.30
N ARG A 13 54.27 12.75 4.86
CA ARG A 13 54.25 13.86 5.83
C ARG A 13 53.41 13.47 7.04
N CYS A 14 54.09 13.36 8.17
CA CYS A 14 53.57 13.04 9.49
C CYS A 14 53.76 14.26 10.41
N LYS A 15 52.72 14.59 11.21
CA LYS A 15 52.75 15.16 12.59
C LYS A 15 53.20 16.64 12.76
N PRO A 16 52.69 17.39 13.78
CA PRO A 16 52.94 17.10 15.20
C PRO A 16 51.75 17.20 16.17
N ARG A 17 51.96 16.48 17.27
CA ARG A 17 51.26 16.45 18.56
C ARG A 17 52.02 17.40 19.51
N VAL A 18 51.32 18.20 20.31
CA VAL A 18 51.91 18.89 21.46
C VAL A 18 51.25 18.39 22.74
N GLN A 19 52.08 17.76 23.59
CA GLN A 19 51.86 17.52 25.00
C GLN A 19 52.16 18.80 25.80
N LEU A 20 51.48 18.99 26.92
CA LEU A 20 52.01 19.75 28.05
C LEU A 20 51.86 18.93 29.34
N SER A 21 52.84 19.11 30.21
CA SER A 21 53.40 18.12 31.13
C SER A 21 53.11 18.42 32.60
N ARG A 22 53.19 17.34 33.39
CA ARG A 22 53.24 17.23 34.87
C ARG A 22 54.25 18.14 35.58
N SER A 23 54.01 18.38 36.88
CA SER A 23 54.88 18.13 38.07
C SER A 23 54.22 18.77 39.31
N ARG A 24 54.39 18.40 40.61
CA ARG A 24 55.17 17.46 41.46
C ARG A 24 54.50 17.55 42.88
N ALA A 25 54.24 16.49 43.67
CA ALA A 25 55.09 15.67 44.57
C ALA A 25 55.26 16.17 46.04
N PHE A 26 55.33 15.20 46.98
CA PHE A 26 55.61 15.21 48.45
C PHE A 26 54.42 15.45 49.41
N ASN A 27 54.21 14.77 50.56
CA ASN A 27 55.01 13.83 51.36
C ASN A 27 54.11 13.00 52.34
N LEU A 28 54.62 11.84 52.77
CA LEU A 28 54.12 10.85 53.77
C LEU A 28 54.17 11.40 55.23
N PRO A 29 53.52 10.80 56.27
CA PRO A 29 53.92 9.48 56.79
C PRO A 29 52.86 8.53 57.36
N THR A 30 53.28 7.27 57.40
CA THR A 30 52.72 6.06 58.04
C THR A 30 53.14 5.90 59.51
N ARG A 31 52.25 5.32 60.32
CA ARG A 31 52.47 4.40 61.47
C ARG A 31 51.09 3.92 61.97
N SER A 32 50.83 2.77 62.58
CA SER A 32 51.39 1.41 62.63
C SER A 32 50.55 0.66 63.69
N VAL A 33 50.06 -0.57 63.40
CA VAL A 33 49.88 -1.71 64.33
C VAL A 33 48.80 -1.50 65.44
N THR A 34 47.87 -2.41 65.81
CA THR A 34 47.93 -3.85 66.10
C THR A 34 46.50 -4.44 66.17
N THR A 35 46.38 -5.73 65.86
CA THR A 35 45.25 -6.61 66.16
C THR A 35 45.14 -6.99 67.64
N SER A 36 43.92 -7.10 68.19
CA SER A 36 43.57 -8.13 69.18
C SER A 36 42.04 -8.27 69.33
N THR A 37 41.62 -9.51 69.49
CA THR A 37 40.28 -10.13 69.60
C THR A 37 39.57 -9.87 70.93
N ALA A 38 38.22 -9.81 70.94
CA ALA A 38 37.35 -10.66 71.80
C ALA A 38 35.84 -10.32 71.71
N SER A 39 35.05 -11.37 71.44
CA SER A 39 33.70 -11.73 71.91
C SER A 39 32.56 -10.70 72.08
N ALA A 40 31.53 -10.87 71.24
CA ALA A 40 30.11 -11.10 71.53
C ALA A 40 29.42 -10.42 72.73
N SER A 41 28.39 -9.63 72.41
CA SER A 41 27.07 -9.74 73.05
C SER A 41 25.96 -9.41 72.05
N GLU A 42 25.11 -10.38 71.78
CA GLU A 42 23.85 -10.21 71.03
C GLU A 42 22.89 -9.33 71.83
N SER A 43 22.23 -8.38 71.18
CA SER A 43 21.03 -7.74 71.73
C SER A 43 19.88 -7.72 70.72
N GLN A 44 18.74 -8.16 71.22
CA GLN A 44 17.48 -8.46 70.54
C GLN A 44 16.77 -7.22 69.99
N SER A 45 17.19 -6.69 68.83
CA SER A 45 16.46 -5.58 68.17
C SER A 45 16.10 -5.82 66.69
N SER A 46 16.38 -7.00 66.15
CA SER A 46 16.32 -7.25 64.70
C SER A 46 14.98 -7.79 64.16
N GLN A 47 14.08 -8.32 65.01
CA GLN A 47 12.85 -8.96 64.50
C GLN A 47 11.66 -8.01 64.35
N TYR A 48 11.41 -7.10 65.32
CA TYR A 48 10.24 -6.21 65.29
C TYR A 48 10.24 -5.21 64.12
N SER A 49 11.42 -4.72 63.71
CA SER A 49 11.58 -3.79 62.59
C SER A 49 11.27 -4.43 61.22
N ARG A 50 11.50 -5.75 61.08
CA ARG A 50 11.16 -6.49 59.85
C ARG A 50 9.66 -6.69 59.73
N TYR A 51 8.97 -7.07 60.81
CA TYR A 51 7.51 -7.26 60.78
C TYR A 51 6.74 -5.96 60.56
N LEU A 52 7.20 -4.82 61.11
CA LEU A 52 6.58 -3.52 60.83
C LEU A 52 6.75 -3.08 59.36
N ARG A 53 7.90 -3.37 58.74
CA ARG A 53 8.15 -3.07 57.33
C ARG A 53 7.34 -3.96 56.39
N TRP A 54 7.19 -5.25 56.69
CA TRP A 54 6.32 -6.15 55.93
C TRP A 54 4.83 -5.83 56.13
N GLY A 55 4.42 -5.45 57.33
CA GLY A 55 3.05 -4.98 57.61
C GLY A 55 2.70 -3.69 56.86
N ALA A 56 3.62 -2.71 56.82
CA ALA A 56 3.41 -1.47 56.08
C ALA A 56 3.37 -1.68 54.56
N VAL A 57 4.20 -2.57 54.01
CA VAL A 57 4.18 -2.93 52.58
C VAL A 57 2.91 -3.72 52.22
N ALA A 58 2.49 -4.65 53.08
CA ALA A 58 1.24 -5.39 52.88
C ALA A 58 0.02 -4.46 52.91
N VAL A 59 -0.05 -3.51 53.86
CA VAL A 59 -1.14 -2.51 53.91
C VAL A 59 -1.09 -1.57 52.69
N ALA A 60 0.09 -1.18 52.21
CA ALA A 60 0.25 -0.31 51.05
C ALA A 60 -0.08 -0.98 49.70
N VAL A 61 0.02 -2.30 49.60
CA VAL A 61 -0.34 -3.06 48.38
C VAL A 61 -1.79 -3.56 48.43
N VAL A 62 -2.28 -3.95 49.61
CA VAL A 62 -3.64 -4.49 49.79
C VAL A 62 -4.68 -3.36 49.80
N SER A 63 -4.37 -2.17 50.32
CA SER A 63 -5.33 -1.06 50.36
C SER A 63 -5.72 -0.52 48.98
N PRO A 64 -4.80 -0.32 48.00
CA PRO A 64 -5.17 0.06 46.64
C PRO A 64 -5.91 -1.05 45.88
N LEU A 65 -5.59 -2.33 46.15
CA LEU A 65 -6.28 -3.47 45.56
C LEU A 65 -7.72 -3.59 46.08
N LEU A 66 -7.90 -3.49 47.40
CA LEU A 66 -9.23 -3.47 48.03
C LEU A 66 -9.99 -2.20 47.66
N TYR A 67 -9.31 -1.05 47.50
CA TYR A 67 -9.92 0.17 46.98
C TYR A 67 -10.41 -0.08 45.54
N ASN A 68 -9.58 -0.55 44.61
CA ASN A 68 -10.02 -0.90 43.25
C ASN A 68 -11.12 -1.97 43.17
N MET A 69 -11.24 -2.84 44.19
CA MET A 69 -12.34 -3.81 44.28
C MET A 69 -13.60 -3.26 44.96
N ALA A 70 -13.48 -2.25 45.84
CA ALA A 70 -14.57 -1.71 46.66
C ALA A 70 -15.15 -0.39 46.13
N VAL A 71 -14.32 0.50 45.58
CA VAL A 71 -14.79 1.49 44.61
C VAL A 71 -14.80 0.77 43.27
N GLY A 72 -15.99 0.31 42.87
CA GLY A 72 -16.25 -0.09 41.50
C GLY A 72 -16.04 1.09 40.55
N VAL A 73 -14.79 1.44 40.29
CA VAL A 73 -14.41 2.01 39.01
C VAL A 73 -14.80 0.89 38.05
N PRO A 74 -15.85 1.06 37.22
CA PRO A 74 -16.06 0.12 36.17
C PRO A 74 -14.75 0.13 35.40
N ALA A 75 -14.06 -1.00 35.33
CA ALA A 75 -13.17 -1.19 34.20
C ALA A 75 -14.10 -1.02 33.00
N SER A 76 -14.11 0.17 32.41
CA SER A 76 -14.60 0.39 31.06
C SER A 76 -13.67 -0.47 30.23
N LEU A 77 -14.01 -1.76 30.10
CA LEU A 77 -13.50 -2.57 29.04
C LEU A 77 -14.09 -1.91 27.80
N ASP A 78 -13.33 -1.00 27.21
CA ASP A 78 -13.70 -0.36 25.96
C ASP A 78 -14.13 -1.48 25.02
N ALA A 79 -15.29 -1.32 24.38
CA ALA A 79 -15.80 -2.33 23.47
C ALA A 79 -14.71 -2.62 22.42
N PRO A 80 -14.48 -3.90 22.08
CA PRO A 80 -13.41 -4.25 21.16
C PRO A 80 -13.61 -3.51 19.84
N SER A 81 -12.52 -2.92 19.33
CA SER A 81 -12.51 -2.24 18.05
C SER A 81 -12.89 -3.19 16.92
N LEU A 82 -13.31 -2.64 15.78
CA LEU A 82 -13.66 -3.44 14.60
C LEU A 82 -12.52 -4.38 14.18
N ALA A 83 -11.27 -3.91 14.27
CA ALA A 83 -10.09 -4.71 13.97
C ALA A 83 -9.88 -5.87 14.95
N GLU A 84 -10.07 -5.63 16.26
CA GLU A 84 -9.93 -6.68 17.28
C GLU A 84 -11.00 -7.75 17.14
N ARG A 85 -12.24 -7.37 16.80
CA ARG A 85 -13.33 -8.30 16.52
C ARG A 85 -13.01 -9.19 15.32
N ASP A 86 -12.54 -8.60 14.22
CA ASP A 86 -12.20 -9.35 13.01
C ASP A 86 -10.99 -10.28 13.24
N VAL A 87 -10.00 -9.87 14.03
CA VAL A 87 -8.88 -10.72 14.44
C VAL A 87 -9.35 -11.89 15.30
N GLN A 88 -10.27 -11.65 16.24
CA GLN A 88 -10.84 -12.69 17.09
C GLN A 88 -11.66 -13.69 16.25
N GLU A 89 -12.56 -13.21 15.41
CA GLU A 89 -13.39 -14.03 14.52
C GLU A 89 -12.53 -14.93 13.63
N LYS A 90 -11.49 -14.36 13.01
CA LYS A 90 -10.53 -15.11 12.18
C LYS A 90 -9.77 -16.17 12.97
N ARG A 91 -9.46 -15.92 14.24
CA ARG A 91 -8.74 -16.86 15.10
C ARG A 91 -9.63 -18.02 15.56
N GLU A 92 -10.89 -17.75 15.86
CA GLU A 92 -11.83 -18.73 16.42
C GLU A 92 -12.47 -19.59 15.34
N ASN A 93 -12.93 -18.97 14.24
CA ASN A 93 -13.76 -19.62 13.22
C ASN A 93 -13.07 -19.76 11.85
N GLY A 94 -11.88 -19.17 11.69
CA GLY A 94 -11.25 -19.02 10.38
C GLY A 94 -12.03 -18.07 9.46
N VAL A 95 -11.68 -18.03 8.18
CA VAL A 95 -12.45 -17.31 7.15
C VAL A 95 -13.28 -18.32 6.36
N ASN A 96 -14.58 -18.08 6.25
CA ASN A 96 -15.52 -18.92 5.53
C ASN A 96 -16.64 -18.07 4.89
N ALA A 97 -17.59 -18.70 4.22
CA ALA A 97 -18.66 -17.99 3.50
C ALA A 97 -19.59 -17.16 4.41
N ALA A 98 -19.71 -17.52 5.69
CA ALA A 98 -20.51 -16.79 6.68
C ALA A 98 -19.72 -15.68 7.39
N SER A 99 -18.39 -15.62 7.20
CA SER A 99 -17.57 -14.54 7.76
C SER A 99 -17.98 -13.18 7.17
N PRO A 100 -17.80 -12.07 7.92
CA PRO A 100 -18.01 -10.74 7.39
C PRO A 100 -17.26 -10.51 6.07
N MET A 101 -17.86 -9.74 5.17
CA MET A 101 -17.27 -9.44 3.85
C MET A 101 -15.85 -8.86 3.96
N ARG A 102 -15.54 -8.15 5.05
CA ARG A 102 -14.20 -7.64 5.37
C ARG A 102 -13.12 -8.73 5.37
N LEU A 103 -13.37 -9.83 6.08
CA LEU A 103 -12.44 -10.97 6.17
C LEU A 103 -12.33 -11.72 4.85
N ARG A 104 -13.46 -11.92 4.16
CA ARG A 104 -13.52 -12.61 2.86
C ARG A 104 -12.79 -11.82 1.77
N MET A 105 -12.95 -10.49 1.76
CA MET A 105 -12.24 -9.61 0.86
C MET A 105 -10.73 -9.62 1.13
N GLU A 106 -10.31 -9.53 2.40
CA GLU A 106 -8.88 -9.62 2.77
C GLU A 106 -8.25 -10.93 2.27
N GLU A 107 -8.90 -12.07 2.53
CA GLU A 107 -8.39 -13.37 2.09
C GLU A 107 -8.31 -13.46 0.56
N PHE A 108 -9.35 -12.98 -0.12
CA PHE A 108 -9.39 -12.95 -1.57
C PHE A 108 -8.26 -12.13 -2.18
N ILE A 109 -8.06 -10.88 -1.76
CA ILE A 109 -7.00 -10.02 -2.33
C ILE A 109 -5.60 -10.55 -2.01
N ARG A 110 -5.39 -11.17 -0.84
CA ARG A 110 -4.12 -11.82 -0.48
C ARG A 110 -3.80 -12.97 -1.41
N SER A 111 -4.79 -13.84 -1.64
CA SER A 111 -4.66 -14.97 -2.57
C SER A 111 -4.34 -14.49 -3.99
N GLN A 112 -5.08 -13.49 -4.47
CA GLN A 112 -4.88 -12.95 -5.82
C GLN A 112 -3.56 -12.21 -5.99
N GLN A 113 -3.08 -11.47 -4.98
CA GLN A 113 -1.74 -10.88 -5.03
C GLN A 113 -0.68 -11.97 -5.22
N GLN A 114 -0.76 -13.09 -4.51
CA GLN A 114 0.19 -14.19 -4.66
C GLN A 114 0.11 -14.83 -6.05
N GLU A 115 -1.09 -15.01 -6.60
CA GLU A 115 -1.28 -15.53 -7.96
C GLU A 115 -0.67 -14.60 -9.01
N ILE A 116 -0.97 -13.30 -8.93
CA ILE A 116 -0.45 -12.28 -9.84
C ILE A 116 1.07 -12.18 -9.74
N VAL A 117 1.62 -12.10 -8.52
CA VAL A 117 3.08 -12.05 -8.32
C VAL A 117 3.74 -13.29 -8.91
N ARG A 118 3.22 -14.49 -8.66
CA ARG A 118 3.78 -15.72 -9.26
C ARG A 118 3.74 -15.70 -10.79
N ALA A 119 2.64 -15.23 -11.38
CA ALA A 119 2.52 -15.13 -12.84
C ALA A 119 3.54 -14.13 -13.42
N LEU A 120 3.70 -12.97 -12.80
CA LEU A 120 4.67 -11.96 -13.24
C LEU A 120 6.13 -12.42 -13.05
N GLU A 121 6.44 -13.09 -11.94
CA GLU A 121 7.77 -13.68 -11.72
C GLU A 121 8.10 -14.76 -12.75
N ALA A 122 7.10 -15.53 -13.20
CA ALA A 122 7.31 -16.54 -14.24
C ALA A 122 7.66 -15.92 -15.59
N VAL A 123 7.05 -14.78 -15.93
CA VAL A 123 7.34 -14.01 -17.15
C VAL A 123 8.71 -13.32 -17.07
N ASP A 124 9.02 -12.69 -15.92
CA ASP A 124 10.25 -11.91 -15.77
C ASP A 124 11.49 -12.76 -15.50
N GLY A 125 11.34 -13.84 -14.72
CA GLY A 125 12.44 -14.66 -14.22
C GLY A 125 13.13 -14.11 -12.95
N LYS A 126 12.76 -12.92 -12.46
CA LYS A 126 13.20 -12.38 -11.16
C LYS A 126 12.07 -12.41 -10.12
N LYS A 127 12.46 -12.33 -8.85
CA LYS A 127 11.54 -12.37 -7.69
C LYS A 127 11.15 -10.98 -7.23
N PHE A 128 9.91 -10.85 -6.76
CA PHE A 128 9.45 -9.62 -6.10
C PHE A 128 10.03 -9.54 -4.68
N ARG A 129 10.45 -8.34 -4.29
CA ARG A 129 10.68 -8.01 -2.89
C ARG A 129 9.33 -7.77 -2.21
N GLN A 130 9.06 -8.52 -1.16
CA GLN A 130 7.86 -8.36 -0.35
C GLN A 130 8.19 -7.56 0.91
N ASP A 131 7.35 -6.56 1.21
CA ASP A 131 7.45 -5.74 2.40
C ASP A 131 6.08 -5.68 3.09
N GLU A 132 5.98 -6.38 4.22
CA GLU A 132 4.80 -6.36 5.08
C GLU A 132 4.92 -5.20 6.09
N TRP A 133 3.83 -4.48 6.29
CA TRP A 133 3.79 -3.31 7.15
C TRP A 133 2.47 -3.24 7.90
N GLN A 134 2.49 -2.56 9.04
CA GLN A 134 1.33 -2.43 9.93
C GLN A 134 1.07 -0.95 10.25
N ARG A 135 -0.17 -0.63 10.58
CA ARG A 135 -0.58 0.71 11.04
C ARG A 135 -0.86 0.69 12.54
N LYS A 136 -0.51 1.77 13.22
CA LYS A 136 -0.87 1.97 14.64
C LYS A 136 -2.38 1.98 14.87
N GLU A 137 -3.14 2.48 13.90
CA GLU A 137 -4.60 2.64 13.95
C GLU A 137 -5.37 1.34 13.63
N GLY A 138 -4.66 0.27 13.25
CA GLY A 138 -5.24 -1.02 12.90
C GLY A 138 -5.04 -1.39 11.43
N GLY A 139 -4.76 -2.67 11.20
CA GLY A 139 -4.47 -3.21 9.87
C GLY A 139 -3.03 -2.96 9.41
N GLY A 140 -2.85 -2.87 8.10
CA GLY A 140 -1.53 -2.84 7.45
C GLY A 140 -1.63 -3.14 5.96
N GLY A 141 -0.60 -3.77 5.42
CA GLY A 141 -0.56 -4.19 4.03
C GLY A 141 0.67 -5.02 3.69
N LEU A 142 0.69 -5.51 2.46
CA LEU A 142 1.81 -6.23 1.88
C LEU A 142 2.10 -5.60 0.52
N THR A 143 3.27 -4.99 0.40
CA THR A 143 3.73 -4.40 -0.86
C THR A 143 4.72 -5.35 -1.51
N ALA A 144 4.39 -5.88 -2.68
CA ALA A 144 5.32 -6.63 -3.51
C ALA A 144 5.85 -5.71 -4.62
N VAL A 145 7.17 -5.51 -4.68
CA VAL A 145 7.82 -4.67 -5.69
C VAL A 145 8.93 -5.44 -6.40
N LEU A 146 8.96 -5.35 -7.72
CA LEU A 146 10.07 -5.80 -8.56
C LEU A 146 10.60 -4.56 -9.31
N GLU A 147 11.91 -4.33 -9.21
CA GLU A 147 12.62 -3.25 -9.90
C GLU A 147 13.81 -3.82 -10.65
N ASN A 148 14.13 -3.22 -11.80
CA ASN A 148 15.20 -3.67 -12.66
C ASN A 148 15.05 -5.16 -13.07
N GLY A 149 13.82 -5.57 -13.41
CA GLY A 149 13.50 -6.89 -13.96
C GLY A 149 14.08 -7.13 -15.35
N ASN A 150 13.94 -8.35 -15.87
CA ASN A 150 14.31 -8.66 -17.26
C ASN A 150 13.25 -8.18 -18.25
N VAL A 151 11.97 -8.24 -17.85
CA VAL A 151 10.81 -7.87 -18.66
C VAL A 151 10.15 -6.62 -18.10
N PHE A 152 10.02 -6.53 -16.78
CA PHE A 152 9.42 -5.39 -16.10
C PHE A 152 10.51 -4.47 -15.55
N GLU A 153 10.53 -3.23 -16.00
CA GLU A 153 11.47 -2.24 -15.45
C GLU A 153 11.09 -1.92 -13.99
N LYS A 154 9.79 -1.81 -13.73
CA LYS A 154 9.21 -1.70 -12.39
C LYS A 154 7.82 -2.30 -12.37
N ALA A 155 7.54 -3.15 -11.39
CA ALA A 155 6.24 -3.74 -11.17
C ALA A 155 5.91 -3.66 -9.68
N GLY A 156 4.71 -3.19 -9.38
CA GLY A 156 4.25 -3.03 -8.03
C GLY A 156 2.88 -3.63 -7.84
N VAL A 157 2.72 -4.54 -6.89
CA VAL A 157 1.45 -5.17 -6.53
C VAL A 157 1.27 -5.03 -5.02
N GLY A 158 0.42 -4.09 -4.60
CA GLY A 158 0.17 -3.79 -3.20
C GLY A 158 -1.21 -4.24 -2.75
N ILE A 159 -1.28 -4.80 -1.54
CA ILE A 159 -2.53 -4.92 -0.80
C ILE A 159 -2.48 -4.04 0.43
N SER A 160 -3.62 -3.46 0.77
CA SER A 160 -3.84 -2.68 1.98
C SER A 160 -5.11 -3.17 2.65
N VAL A 161 -5.07 -3.33 3.96
CA VAL A 161 -6.21 -3.68 4.82
C VAL A 161 -6.17 -2.70 5.98
N VAL A 162 -7.08 -1.72 5.99
CA VAL A 162 -7.03 -0.57 6.87
C VAL A 162 -8.30 -0.53 7.70
N TYR A 163 -8.12 -0.34 9.00
CA TYR A 163 -9.19 -0.01 9.93
C TYR A 163 -8.96 1.42 10.45
N GLY A 164 -10.04 2.08 10.86
CA GLY A 164 -9.93 3.37 11.52
C GLY A 164 -11.27 3.99 11.83
N LYS A 165 -11.23 5.26 12.23
CA LYS A 165 -12.41 6.09 12.50
C LYS A 165 -12.49 7.24 11.51
N LEU A 166 -13.61 7.37 10.80
CA LEU A 166 -13.93 8.54 10.00
C LEU A 166 -14.49 9.62 10.92
N PRO A 167 -13.88 10.82 10.99
CA PRO A 167 -14.46 11.94 11.71
C PRO A 167 -15.66 12.52 10.94
N LYS A 168 -16.55 13.23 11.65
CA LYS A 168 -17.74 13.90 11.08
C LYS A 168 -17.50 14.64 9.76
N ALA A 169 -16.46 15.47 9.69
CA ALA A 169 -16.11 16.21 8.46
C ALA A 169 -15.73 15.28 7.27
N GLY A 170 -15.16 14.11 7.56
CA GLY A 170 -14.92 13.07 6.56
C GLY A 170 -16.22 12.42 6.09
N ILE A 171 -17.13 12.11 7.02
CA ILE A 171 -18.45 11.55 6.72
C ILE A 171 -19.26 12.51 5.85
N GLU A 172 -19.27 13.80 6.17
CA GLU A 172 -19.94 14.85 5.38
C GLU A 172 -19.43 14.92 3.94
N LYS A 173 -18.10 14.86 3.76
CA LYS A 173 -17.50 14.84 2.41
C LYS A 173 -17.85 13.59 1.64
N MET A 174 -17.79 12.42 2.28
CA MET A 174 -18.09 11.15 1.62
C MET A 174 -19.58 11.03 1.26
N ARG A 175 -20.49 11.56 2.08
CA ARG A 175 -21.93 11.55 1.81
C ARG A 175 -22.32 12.24 0.49
N ALA A 176 -21.51 13.19 0.00
CA ALA A 176 -21.75 13.84 -1.29
C ALA A 176 -21.82 12.83 -2.46
N ASN A 177 -21.05 11.75 -2.37
CA ASN A 177 -21.00 10.69 -3.38
C ASN A 177 -21.58 9.35 -2.88
N HIS A 178 -21.67 9.14 -1.56
CA HIS A 178 -22.14 7.89 -0.94
C HIS A 178 -23.35 8.15 -0.03
N LYS A 179 -24.52 8.35 -0.64
CA LYS A 179 -25.74 8.80 0.06
C LYS A 179 -26.21 7.82 1.15
N THR A 180 -25.87 6.54 1.02
CA THR A 180 -26.24 5.46 1.93
C THR A 180 -25.44 5.44 3.24
N MET A 181 -24.38 6.25 3.39
CA MET A 181 -23.54 6.29 4.60
C MET A 181 -24.26 6.72 5.88
N VAL A 182 -25.25 7.61 5.76
CA VAL A 182 -26.08 8.10 6.86
C VAL A 182 -27.52 8.16 6.34
N GLY A 183 -28.44 7.47 7.03
CA GLY A 183 -29.83 7.35 6.60
C GLY A 183 -30.49 8.72 6.37
N GLU A 184 -31.49 8.77 5.48
CA GLU A 184 -32.25 10.00 5.28
C GLU A 184 -32.94 10.40 6.60
N GLY A 185 -32.62 11.60 7.09
CA GLY A 185 -33.13 12.11 8.38
C GLY A 185 -32.31 11.72 9.62
N GLU A 186 -31.26 10.92 9.50
CA GLU A 186 -30.35 10.63 10.62
C GLU A 186 -29.34 11.76 10.84
N GLU A 187 -29.03 12.05 12.11
CA GLU A 187 -27.92 12.95 12.47
C GLU A 187 -26.58 12.31 12.08
N ILE A 188 -25.68 13.13 11.55
CA ILE A 188 -24.33 12.68 11.19
C ILE A 188 -23.59 12.38 12.49
N PRO A 189 -23.16 11.12 12.72
CA PRO A 189 -22.44 10.76 13.94
C PRO A 189 -21.08 11.48 14.00
N GLU A 190 -20.59 11.70 15.22
CA GLU A 190 -19.29 12.35 15.44
C GLU A 190 -18.11 11.54 14.86
N SER A 191 -18.23 10.20 14.87
CA SER A 191 -17.30 9.31 14.19
C SER A 191 -17.97 8.01 13.75
N LEU A 192 -17.48 7.41 12.66
CA LEU A 192 -17.84 6.05 12.23
C LEU A 192 -16.61 5.16 12.14
N ASP A 193 -16.72 3.94 12.63
CA ASP A 193 -15.71 2.92 12.35
C ASP A 193 -15.78 2.55 10.87
N PHE A 194 -14.63 2.44 10.23
CA PHE A 194 -14.53 2.04 8.83
C PHE A 194 -13.49 0.95 8.62
N PHE A 195 -13.72 0.21 7.55
CA PHE A 195 -12.81 -0.75 6.97
C PHE A 195 -12.60 -0.42 5.50
N ALA A 196 -11.35 -0.48 5.06
CA ALA A 196 -11.00 -0.39 3.65
C ALA A 196 -9.96 -1.46 3.32
N ALA A 197 -10.26 -2.32 2.36
CA ALA A 197 -9.29 -3.27 1.82
C ALA A 197 -9.24 -3.22 0.32
N GLY A 198 -8.05 -3.37 -0.26
CA GLY A 198 -7.93 -3.39 -1.70
C GLY A 198 -6.57 -3.87 -2.19
N LEU A 199 -6.58 -4.33 -3.44
CA LEU A 199 -5.40 -4.63 -4.23
C LEU A 199 -5.23 -3.52 -5.27
N SER A 200 -4.04 -2.94 -5.33
CA SER A 200 -3.67 -1.96 -6.34
C SER A 200 -2.35 -2.36 -6.97
N MET A 201 -2.26 -2.26 -8.30
CA MET A 201 -1.03 -2.56 -9.00
C MET A 201 -0.79 -1.63 -10.19
N VAL A 202 0.48 -1.43 -10.48
CA VAL A 202 0.96 -0.81 -11.70
C VAL A 202 2.19 -1.56 -12.17
N ILE A 203 2.25 -1.85 -13.46
CA ILE A 203 3.36 -2.58 -14.06
C ILE A 203 3.87 -1.80 -15.26
N HIS A 204 5.16 -1.51 -15.27
CA HIS A 204 5.87 -0.82 -16.34
C HIS A 204 6.88 -1.77 -17.00
N PRO A 205 6.53 -2.36 -18.16
CA PRO A 205 7.48 -3.16 -18.93
C PRO A 205 8.69 -2.36 -19.41
N HIS A 206 9.82 -3.03 -19.54
CA HIS A 206 11.04 -2.47 -20.11
C HIS A 206 10.89 -2.23 -21.62
N ASN A 207 10.25 -3.13 -22.36
CA ASN A 207 10.09 -3.02 -23.81
C ASN A 207 8.99 -2.00 -24.17
N PRO A 208 9.25 -1.00 -25.04
CA PRO A 208 8.23 -0.02 -25.47
C PRO A 208 7.04 -0.64 -26.21
N MET A 209 7.19 -1.85 -26.77
CA MET A 209 6.09 -2.58 -27.42
C MET A 209 5.15 -3.23 -26.40
N ALA A 210 5.58 -3.41 -25.15
CA ALA A 210 4.80 -3.99 -24.08
C ALA A 210 4.09 -2.88 -23.28
N PRO A 211 2.76 -2.92 -23.13
CA PRO A 211 2.00 -1.83 -22.52
C PRO A 211 2.16 -1.77 -21.00
N THR A 212 2.13 -0.57 -20.44
CA THR A 212 1.88 -0.41 -18.99
C THR A 212 0.45 -0.82 -18.67
N VAL A 213 0.22 -1.42 -17.51
CA VAL A 213 -1.13 -1.73 -17.02
C VAL A 213 -1.31 -1.23 -15.60
N HIS A 214 -2.54 -0.81 -15.31
CA HIS A 214 -3.01 -0.54 -13.96
C HIS A 214 -4.21 -1.43 -13.65
N LEU A 215 -4.30 -1.86 -12.40
CA LEU A 215 -5.48 -2.54 -11.87
C LEU A 215 -5.69 -2.12 -10.42
N ASN A 216 -6.95 -1.89 -10.07
CA ASN A 216 -7.38 -1.71 -8.70
C ASN A 216 -8.66 -2.50 -8.44
N VAL A 217 -8.77 -3.14 -7.27
CA VAL A 217 -10.06 -3.51 -6.68
C VAL A 217 -10.05 -3.16 -5.20
N ARG A 218 -11.16 -2.65 -4.69
CA ARG A 218 -11.29 -2.23 -3.31
C ARG A 218 -12.71 -2.46 -2.79
N TYR A 219 -12.77 -2.68 -1.50
CA TYR A 219 -13.98 -2.72 -0.69
C TYR A 219 -13.87 -1.68 0.40
N PHE A 220 -14.94 -0.94 0.62
CA PHE A 220 -15.09 -0.03 1.73
C PHE A 220 -16.35 -0.38 2.50
N GLU A 221 -16.29 -0.34 3.82
CA GLU A 221 -17.45 -0.53 4.68
C GLU A 221 -17.34 0.36 5.92
N THR A 222 -18.47 0.93 6.32
CA THR A 222 -18.66 1.52 7.66
C THR A 222 -19.37 0.53 8.56
N ALA A 223 -19.07 0.55 9.86
CA ALA A 223 -19.66 -0.35 10.83
C ALA A 223 -20.51 0.39 11.86
N ASN A 224 -21.54 -0.29 12.35
CA ASN A 224 -22.28 0.11 13.55
C ASN A 224 -21.44 -0.17 14.81
N PRO A 225 -21.79 0.41 15.98
CA PRO A 225 -21.07 0.18 17.23
C PRO A 225 -20.98 -1.30 17.67
N ASP A 226 -21.89 -2.15 17.20
CA ASP A 226 -21.88 -3.60 17.44
C ASP A 226 -20.98 -4.38 16.46
N GLY A 227 -20.34 -3.70 15.50
CA GLY A 227 -19.47 -4.28 14.47
C GLY A 227 -20.21 -4.79 13.21
N SER A 228 -21.55 -4.69 13.19
CA SER A 228 -22.34 -5.03 12.00
C SER A 228 -22.11 -4.01 10.87
N SER A 229 -22.25 -4.47 9.63
CA SER A 229 -22.12 -3.63 8.44
C SER A 229 -23.22 -2.57 8.41
N ARG A 230 -22.85 -1.31 8.16
CA ARG A 230 -23.79 -0.20 7.98
C ARG A 230 -23.98 0.12 6.50
N SER A 231 -22.93 0.65 5.86
CA SER A 231 -22.92 1.01 4.44
C SER A 231 -21.63 0.54 3.82
N TRP A 232 -21.68 0.07 2.58
CA TRP A 232 -20.56 -0.55 1.91
C TRP A 232 -20.60 -0.26 0.41
N TRP A 233 -19.44 -0.32 -0.24
CA TRP A 233 -19.36 -0.30 -1.69
C TRP A 233 -18.08 -0.96 -2.17
N PHE A 234 -18.11 -1.41 -3.41
CA PHE A 234 -16.93 -1.82 -4.16
C PHE A 234 -16.54 -0.77 -5.18
N GLY A 235 -15.25 -0.72 -5.47
CA GLY A 235 -14.69 0.06 -6.56
C GLY A 235 -13.50 -0.67 -7.18
N GLY A 236 -13.14 -0.28 -8.39
CA GLY A 236 -12.04 -0.93 -9.07
C GLY A 236 -12.01 -0.65 -10.56
N GLY A 237 -11.24 -1.47 -11.25
CA GLY A 237 -11.03 -1.37 -12.67
C GLY A 237 -9.67 -1.89 -13.11
N SER A 238 -9.50 -1.99 -14.41
CA SER A 238 -8.19 -2.23 -15.02
C SER A 238 -8.14 -1.50 -16.34
N ASP A 239 -6.99 -0.90 -16.64
CA ASP A 239 -6.78 -0.11 -17.84
C ASP A 239 -5.38 -0.32 -18.42
N LEU A 240 -5.28 -0.18 -19.75
CA LEU A 240 -4.07 -0.46 -20.52
C LEU A 240 -3.48 0.82 -21.12
N THR A 241 -2.19 1.03 -20.91
CA THR A 241 -1.45 2.22 -21.36
C THR A 241 -0.28 1.83 -22.29
N PRO A 242 -0.55 1.59 -23.59
CA PRO A 242 0.49 1.28 -24.57
C PRO A 242 1.31 2.52 -24.96
N CYS A 243 2.59 2.31 -25.29
CA CYS A 243 3.39 3.32 -26.01
C CYS A 243 3.21 3.19 -27.53
N TYR A 244 2.87 2.00 -28.01
CA TYR A 244 2.48 1.75 -29.38
C TYR A 244 1.19 0.93 -29.41
N VAL A 245 0.19 1.38 -30.15
CA VAL A 245 -1.09 0.68 -30.23
C VAL A 245 -0.97 -0.51 -31.17
N PHE A 246 -1.33 -1.69 -30.65
CA PHE A 246 -1.60 -2.90 -31.41
C PHE A 246 -3.08 -3.22 -31.25
N ASP A 247 -3.83 -3.20 -32.35
CA ASP A 247 -5.30 -3.31 -32.30
C ASP A 247 -5.72 -4.66 -31.74
N GLU A 248 -4.97 -5.71 -32.04
CA GLU A 248 -5.25 -7.03 -31.53
C GLU A 248 -5.05 -7.16 -30.02
N ASP A 249 -4.14 -6.39 -29.42
CA ASP A 249 -3.97 -6.38 -27.96
C ASP A 249 -5.08 -5.57 -27.30
N ALA A 250 -5.47 -4.45 -27.92
CA ALA A 250 -6.57 -3.62 -27.45
C ALA A 250 -7.90 -4.40 -27.46
N ILE A 251 -8.22 -5.05 -28.59
CA ILE A 251 -9.40 -5.91 -28.73
C ILE A 251 -9.34 -7.07 -27.74
N PHE A 252 -8.20 -7.76 -27.61
CA PHE A 252 -8.07 -8.88 -26.67
C PHE A 252 -8.28 -8.44 -25.21
N PHE A 253 -7.66 -7.33 -24.81
CA PHE A 253 -7.80 -6.77 -23.47
C PHE A 253 -9.25 -6.43 -23.15
N HIS A 254 -9.89 -5.65 -24.03
CA HIS A 254 -11.27 -5.21 -23.85
C HIS A 254 -12.29 -6.35 -23.95
N LYS A 255 -12.05 -7.34 -24.80
CA LYS A 255 -12.88 -8.53 -24.92
C LYS A 255 -12.92 -9.32 -23.61
N ASN A 256 -11.77 -9.58 -23.00
CA ASN A 256 -11.72 -10.35 -21.75
C ASN A 256 -12.36 -9.58 -20.58
N LEU A 257 -12.19 -8.26 -20.52
CA LEU A 257 -12.90 -7.43 -19.54
C LEU A 257 -14.41 -7.47 -19.77
N LYS A 258 -14.86 -7.39 -21.03
CA LYS A 258 -16.27 -7.52 -21.38
C LYS A 258 -16.84 -8.89 -20.99
N GLU A 259 -16.11 -9.97 -21.26
CA GLU A 259 -16.51 -11.32 -20.85
C GLU A 259 -16.62 -11.46 -19.33
N ALA A 260 -15.75 -10.81 -18.56
CA ALA A 260 -15.88 -10.76 -17.10
C ALA A 260 -17.14 -9.98 -16.66
N CYS A 261 -17.41 -8.82 -17.25
CA CYS A 261 -18.61 -8.03 -16.99
C CYS A 261 -19.90 -8.77 -17.37
N ASP A 262 -19.96 -9.35 -18.56
CA ASP A 262 -21.15 -9.99 -19.15
C ASP A 262 -21.66 -11.20 -18.34
N LYS A 263 -20.83 -11.79 -17.47
CA LYS A 263 -21.23 -12.86 -16.54
C LYS A 263 -22.18 -12.35 -15.44
N HIS A 264 -22.15 -11.05 -15.15
CA HIS A 264 -22.89 -10.41 -14.06
C HIS A 264 -23.97 -9.50 -14.60
N ASP A 265 -23.61 -8.59 -15.52
CA ASP A 265 -24.54 -7.69 -16.18
C ASP A 265 -23.96 -7.21 -17.52
N LYS A 266 -24.75 -7.28 -18.58
CA LYS A 266 -24.35 -6.86 -19.94
C LYS A 266 -24.19 -5.34 -20.06
N GLU A 267 -24.79 -4.57 -19.15
CA GLU A 267 -24.65 -3.11 -19.11
C GLU A 267 -23.33 -2.66 -18.44
N TYR A 268 -22.68 -3.54 -17.68
CA TYR A 268 -21.46 -3.20 -16.93
C TYR A 268 -20.30 -2.78 -17.85
N TYR A 269 -19.99 -3.56 -18.88
CA TYR A 269 -18.89 -3.21 -19.78
C TYR A 269 -19.06 -1.83 -20.44
N PRO A 270 -20.16 -1.54 -21.18
CA PRO A 270 -20.32 -0.23 -21.82
C PRO A 270 -20.33 0.92 -20.82
N ARG A 271 -20.94 0.75 -19.63
CA ARG A 271 -20.93 1.76 -18.57
C ARG A 271 -19.52 2.00 -18.03
N PHE A 272 -18.83 0.95 -17.62
CA PHE A 272 -17.53 1.04 -16.95
C PHE A 272 -16.39 1.38 -17.91
N LYS A 273 -16.52 0.99 -19.19
CA LYS A 273 -15.59 1.42 -20.25
C LYS A 273 -15.69 2.91 -20.48
N LYS A 274 -16.90 3.44 -20.66
CA LYS A 274 -17.11 4.88 -20.80
C LYS A 274 -16.57 5.65 -19.58
N TRP A 275 -16.83 5.13 -18.37
CA TRP A 275 -16.31 5.76 -17.16
C TRP A 275 -14.77 5.71 -17.10
N CYS A 276 -14.16 4.63 -17.57
CA CYS A 276 -12.71 4.52 -17.67
C CYS A 276 -12.11 5.58 -18.60
N ASP A 277 -12.72 5.79 -19.77
CA ASP A 277 -12.28 6.81 -20.74
C ASP A 277 -12.37 8.23 -20.16
N GLU A 278 -13.42 8.51 -19.40
CA GLU A 278 -13.64 9.81 -18.75
C GLU A 278 -12.72 10.03 -17.54
N TYR A 279 -12.47 8.98 -16.74
CA TYR A 279 -11.67 9.06 -15.53
C TYR A 279 -10.18 9.25 -15.85
N PHE A 280 -9.63 8.43 -16.76
CA PHE A 280 -8.21 8.44 -17.10
C PHE A 280 -7.88 9.45 -18.21
N TYR A 281 -8.38 10.69 -18.08
CA TYR A 281 -8.20 11.74 -19.06
C TYR A 281 -7.30 12.89 -18.54
N ASN A 282 -6.19 13.13 -19.23
CA ASN A 282 -5.31 14.26 -18.93
C ASN A 282 -5.93 15.56 -19.47
N LYS A 283 -6.78 16.21 -18.66
CA LYS A 283 -7.54 17.40 -19.04
C LYS A 283 -6.70 18.52 -19.65
N HIS A 284 -5.48 18.73 -19.12
CA HIS A 284 -4.57 19.79 -19.59
C HIS A 284 -3.78 19.40 -20.86
N ARG A 285 -3.87 18.15 -21.30
CA ARG A 285 -3.28 17.65 -22.57
C ARG A 285 -4.34 17.33 -23.62
N HIS A 286 -5.62 17.29 -23.22
CA HIS A 286 -6.72 16.84 -24.06
C HIS A 286 -6.48 15.43 -24.65
N GLU A 287 -5.95 14.51 -23.85
CA GLU A 287 -5.72 13.12 -24.26
C GLU A 287 -6.00 12.16 -23.09
N ALA A 288 -6.46 10.96 -23.39
CA ALA A 288 -6.51 9.84 -22.46
C ALA A 288 -5.10 9.38 -22.06
N ARG A 289 -4.96 8.83 -20.86
CA ARG A 289 -3.69 8.25 -20.37
C ARG A 289 -3.27 7.05 -21.21
N GLY A 290 -4.25 6.22 -21.58
CA GLY A 290 -4.09 4.97 -22.32
C GLY A 290 -5.36 4.67 -23.14
N ILE A 291 -5.51 3.41 -23.57
CA ILE A 291 -6.64 2.97 -24.40
C ILE A 291 -7.86 2.49 -23.58
N GLY A 292 -7.94 2.92 -22.33
CA GLY A 292 -9.02 2.61 -21.41
C GLY A 292 -8.99 1.16 -20.93
N GLY A 293 -10.18 0.68 -20.58
CA GLY A 293 -10.43 -0.61 -19.94
C GLY A 293 -11.79 -0.55 -19.26
N ILE A 294 -11.87 -0.90 -17.98
CA ILE A 294 -13.07 -0.65 -17.16
C ILE A 294 -12.69 0.11 -15.89
N PHE A 295 -13.59 1.00 -15.46
CA PHE A 295 -13.50 1.71 -14.19
C PHE A 295 -14.89 1.76 -13.54
N PHE A 296 -14.95 1.41 -12.27
CA PHE A 296 -16.17 1.48 -11.47
C PHE A 296 -15.85 1.95 -10.05
N ASP A 297 -16.81 2.67 -9.48
CA ASP A 297 -16.82 3.13 -8.11
C ASP A 297 -18.25 3.06 -7.61
N ASP A 298 -18.44 3.14 -6.30
CA ASP A 298 -19.76 3.28 -5.69
C ASP A 298 -20.73 2.13 -6.05
N LEU A 299 -20.20 0.91 -6.27
CA LEU A 299 -21.03 -0.28 -6.46
C LEU A 299 -21.49 -0.79 -5.09
N ASP A 300 -22.66 -0.32 -4.68
CA ASP A 300 -23.32 -0.61 -3.41
C ASP A 300 -24.67 -1.34 -3.61
N GLU A 301 -25.44 -1.43 -2.52
CA GLU A 301 -26.76 -2.05 -2.46
C GLU A 301 -27.81 -1.45 -3.41
N THR A 302 -27.58 -0.25 -3.95
CA THR A 302 -28.49 0.34 -4.95
C THR A 302 -28.35 -0.30 -6.33
N HIS A 303 -27.24 -1.00 -6.56
CA HIS A 303 -26.93 -1.66 -7.82
C HIS A 303 -27.23 -3.16 -7.76
N ASN A 304 -26.70 -3.85 -6.75
CA ASN A 304 -26.91 -5.28 -6.54
C ASN A 304 -26.60 -5.65 -5.08
N ASP A 305 -26.97 -6.85 -4.64
CA ASP A 305 -26.58 -7.28 -3.30
C ASP A 305 -25.06 -7.48 -3.18
N LYS A 306 -24.60 -7.53 -1.93
CA LYS A 306 -23.18 -7.59 -1.58
C LYS A 306 -22.49 -8.83 -2.12
N GLU A 307 -23.17 -9.97 -2.18
CA GLU A 307 -22.58 -11.23 -2.63
C GLU A 307 -22.41 -11.24 -4.15
N ASN A 308 -23.43 -10.80 -4.89
CA ASN A 308 -23.35 -10.67 -6.35
C ASN A 308 -22.30 -9.63 -6.77
N THR A 309 -22.23 -8.49 -6.06
CA THR A 309 -21.20 -7.47 -6.32
C THR A 309 -19.80 -8.00 -6.02
N PHE A 310 -19.64 -8.77 -4.93
CA PHE A 310 -18.36 -9.41 -4.62
C PHE A 310 -17.96 -10.44 -5.69
N ALA A 311 -18.90 -11.26 -6.18
CA ALA A 311 -18.65 -12.20 -7.28
C ALA A 311 -18.16 -11.49 -8.55
N PHE A 312 -18.75 -10.34 -8.90
CA PHE A 312 -18.30 -9.49 -10.01
C PHE A 312 -16.85 -9.00 -9.81
N VAL A 313 -16.53 -8.51 -8.61
CA VAL A 313 -15.17 -8.07 -8.27
C VAL A 313 -14.18 -9.24 -8.34
N GLN A 314 -14.60 -10.43 -7.92
CA GLN A 314 -13.77 -11.63 -8.00
C GLN A 314 -13.44 -12.00 -9.44
N ASP A 315 -14.44 -12.06 -10.32
CA ASP A 315 -14.24 -12.38 -11.74
C ASP A 315 -13.41 -11.32 -12.46
N THR A 316 -13.64 -10.05 -12.12
CA THR A 316 -12.87 -8.93 -12.69
C THR A 316 -11.39 -9.04 -12.31
N LEU A 317 -11.05 -9.26 -11.03
CA LEU A 317 -9.65 -9.41 -10.61
C LEU A 317 -9.00 -10.66 -11.20
N LYS A 318 -9.71 -11.80 -11.21
CA LYS A 318 -9.21 -13.06 -11.78
C LYS A 318 -8.99 -12.99 -13.29
N SER A 319 -9.69 -12.09 -14.00
CA SER A 319 -9.50 -11.88 -15.43
C SER A 319 -8.13 -11.27 -15.79
N PHE A 320 -7.43 -10.67 -14.82
CA PHE A 320 -6.18 -9.94 -15.09
C PHE A 320 -5.08 -10.81 -15.69
N VAL A 321 -4.70 -11.90 -15.01
CA VAL A 321 -3.60 -12.78 -15.45
C VAL A 321 -3.84 -13.34 -16.86
N PRO A 322 -5.01 -13.97 -17.17
CA PRO A 322 -5.26 -14.49 -18.51
C PRO A 322 -5.40 -13.40 -19.59
N THR A 323 -5.51 -12.12 -19.20
CA THR A 323 -5.60 -11.00 -20.14
C THR A 323 -4.26 -10.33 -20.39
N TYR A 324 -3.54 -9.98 -19.33
CA TYR A 324 -2.32 -9.19 -19.46
C TYR A 324 -1.08 -10.03 -19.79
N VAL A 325 -0.94 -11.23 -19.21
CA VAL A 325 0.24 -12.08 -19.45
C VAL A 325 0.41 -12.46 -20.93
N PRO A 326 -0.65 -12.88 -21.66
CA PRO A 326 -0.50 -13.18 -23.10
C PRO A 326 -0.06 -11.98 -23.93
N ILE A 327 -0.50 -10.77 -23.59
CA ILE A 327 -0.05 -9.54 -24.24
C ILE A 327 1.45 -9.35 -23.98
N ILE A 328 1.90 -9.49 -22.74
CA ILE A 328 3.32 -9.33 -22.41
C ILE A 328 4.20 -10.38 -23.09
N GLU A 329 3.80 -11.65 -23.10
CA GLU A 329 4.53 -12.72 -23.79
C GLU A 329 4.72 -12.42 -25.29
N LYS A 330 3.70 -11.82 -25.93
CA LYS A 330 3.79 -11.43 -27.35
C LYS A 330 4.73 -10.26 -27.60
N ARG A 331 4.85 -9.33 -26.64
CA ARG A 331 5.51 -8.02 -26.84
C ARG A 331 6.89 -7.90 -26.21
N LYS A 332 7.18 -8.64 -25.14
CA LYS A 332 8.39 -8.45 -24.31
C LYS A 332 9.70 -8.59 -25.08
N ASP A 333 9.75 -9.46 -26.09
CA ASP A 333 10.96 -9.77 -26.85
C ASP A 333 11.04 -9.08 -28.23
N MET A 334 10.08 -8.19 -28.56
CA MET A 334 10.11 -7.47 -29.82
C MET A 334 11.33 -6.54 -29.89
N PRO A 335 12.05 -6.45 -31.02
CA PRO A 335 13.12 -5.49 -31.17
C PRO A 335 12.57 -4.06 -31.11
N PHE A 336 13.35 -3.16 -30.52
CA PHE A 336 13.04 -1.73 -30.47
C PHE A 336 14.30 -0.88 -30.68
N THR A 337 14.10 0.37 -31.05
CA THR A 337 15.16 1.36 -31.25
C THR A 337 15.23 2.34 -30.07
N GLU A 338 16.35 3.05 -29.94
CA GLU A 338 16.50 4.11 -28.92
C GLU A 338 15.41 5.19 -29.05
N LYS A 339 14.97 5.53 -30.27
CA LYS A 339 13.88 6.48 -30.49
C LYS A 339 12.56 5.99 -29.89
N GLU A 340 12.26 4.69 -30.04
CA GLU A 340 11.05 4.09 -29.47
C GLU A 340 11.13 4.04 -27.93
N LYS A 341 12.34 3.90 -27.38
CA LYS A 341 12.60 3.97 -25.94
C LYS A 341 12.45 5.40 -25.39
N GLU A 342 12.93 6.40 -26.12
CA GLU A 342 12.70 7.82 -25.81
C GLU A 342 11.21 8.16 -25.83
N TRP A 343 10.47 7.67 -26.83
CA TRP A 343 9.02 7.83 -26.89
C TRP A 343 8.31 7.20 -25.69
N GLN A 344 8.72 5.99 -25.27
CA GLN A 344 8.20 5.38 -24.04
C GLN A 344 8.43 6.29 -22.82
N ALA A 345 9.60 6.92 -22.68
CA ALA A 345 9.87 7.84 -21.58
C ALA A 345 8.95 9.07 -21.63
N VAL A 346 8.66 9.62 -22.81
CA VAL A 346 7.68 10.71 -22.99
C VAL A 346 6.27 10.26 -22.59
N ARG A 347 5.81 9.09 -23.03
CA ARG A 347 4.50 8.54 -22.66
C ARG A 347 4.39 8.27 -21.17
N ARG A 348 5.47 7.80 -20.53
CA ARG A 348 5.55 7.66 -19.08
C ARG A 348 5.51 9.00 -18.34
N GLY A 349 6.03 10.08 -18.93
CA GLY A 349 5.83 11.44 -18.44
C GLY A 349 4.33 11.80 -18.34
N ARG A 350 3.52 11.42 -19.33
CA ARG A 350 2.05 11.59 -19.29
C ARG A 350 1.37 10.74 -18.23
N TYR A 351 1.91 9.56 -17.95
CA TYR A 351 1.44 8.71 -16.84
C TYR A 351 1.69 9.37 -15.49
N VAL A 352 2.87 9.96 -15.30
CA VAL A 352 3.23 10.72 -14.09
C VAL A 352 2.36 11.98 -13.95
N GLU A 353 2.13 12.72 -15.05
CA GLU A 353 1.23 13.87 -15.06
C GLU A 353 -0.17 13.49 -14.55
N PHE A 354 -0.72 12.37 -15.02
CA PHE A 354 -2.03 11.91 -14.55
C PHE A 354 -2.02 11.58 -13.06
N ASN A 355 -1.09 10.73 -12.60
CA ASN A 355 -1.07 10.24 -11.23
C ASN A 355 -0.86 11.36 -10.20
N LEU A 356 -0.07 12.38 -10.53
CA LEU A 356 0.23 13.47 -9.59
C LEU A 356 -0.78 14.63 -9.65
N VAL A 357 -1.48 14.82 -10.77
CA VAL A 357 -2.41 15.96 -10.95
C VAL A 357 -3.87 15.56 -10.82
N HIS A 358 -4.28 14.42 -11.35
CA HIS A 358 -5.69 14.05 -11.51
C HIS A 358 -6.13 12.86 -10.66
N ASP A 359 -5.23 11.94 -10.34
CA ASP A 359 -5.61 10.69 -9.67
C ASP A 359 -6.08 10.92 -8.23
N ARG A 360 -7.36 10.64 -7.98
CA ARG A 360 -8.00 10.78 -6.67
C ARG A 360 -7.36 9.85 -5.63
N GLY A 361 -6.97 8.65 -6.03
CA GLY A 361 -6.37 7.66 -5.14
C GLY A 361 -5.01 8.10 -4.60
N THR A 362 -4.12 8.57 -5.48
CA THR A 362 -2.81 9.11 -5.12
C THR A 362 -2.95 10.36 -4.23
N ALA A 363 -3.81 11.30 -4.60
CA ALA A 363 -4.05 12.50 -3.80
C ALA A 363 -4.59 12.16 -2.40
N PHE A 364 -5.59 11.27 -2.30
CA PHE A 364 -6.14 10.83 -1.02
C PHE A 364 -5.08 10.14 -0.16
N GLY A 365 -4.30 9.22 -0.76
CA GLY A 365 -3.25 8.49 -0.07
C GLY A 365 -2.20 9.41 0.55
N LEU A 366 -1.71 10.40 -0.21
CA LEU A 366 -0.67 11.33 0.26
C LEU A 366 -1.17 12.31 1.33
N ASN A 367 -2.46 12.65 1.32
CA ASN A 367 -3.06 13.60 2.26
C ASN A 367 -3.64 12.93 3.53
N THR A 368 -3.61 11.60 3.63
CA THR A 368 -4.05 10.86 4.81
C THR A 368 -2.95 10.85 5.88
N PRO A 369 -3.26 10.97 7.19
CA PRO A 369 -2.27 10.86 8.25
C PRO A 369 -1.49 9.53 8.22
N GLY A 370 -0.17 9.61 8.44
CA GLY A 370 0.72 8.45 8.44
C GLY A 370 0.76 7.66 7.12
N PRO A 371 0.86 8.31 5.95
CA PRO A 371 0.77 7.60 4.68
C PRO A 371 2.04 6.80 4.43
N ARG A 372 1.91 5.57 3.93
CA ARG A 372 3.06 4.82 3.41
C ARG A 372 3.36 5.33 2.00
N VAL A 373 4.06 6.47 1.93
CA VAL A 373 4.37 7.19 0.68
C VAL A 373 4.97 6.27 -0.38
N GLU A 374 5.90 5.39 0.01
CA GLU A 374 6.52 4.42 -0.91
C GLU A 374 5.53 3.42 -1.53
N SER A 375 4.46 3.03 -0.84
CA SER A 375 3.40 2.20 -1.44
C SER A 375 2.58 2.99 -2.47
N ILE A 376 2.33 4.27 -2.19
CA ILE A 376 1.51 5.12 -3.04
C ILE A 376 2.25 5.47 -4.33
N LEU A 377 3.53 5.86 -4.21
CA LEU A 377 4.38 6.26 -5.34
C LEU A 377 5.04 5.08 -6.07
N MET A 378 4.76 3.85 -5.64
CA MET A 378 5.11 2.62 -6.38
C MET A 378 4.57 2.65 -7.82
N SER A 379 3.45 3.38 -8.04
CA SER A 379 2.83 3.59 -9.35
C SER A 379 3.66 4.41 -10.34
N LEU A 380 4.72 5.10 -9.89
CA LEU A 380 5.56 5.91 -10.77
C LEU A 380 6.63 5.04 -11.47
N PRO A 381 6.86 5.24 -12.78
CA PRO A 381 7.89 4.52 -13.54
C PRO A 381 9.30 4.92 -13.08
N VAL A 382 10.30 4.09 -13.41
CA VAL A 382 11.72 4.40 -13.09
C VAL A 382 12.20 5.60 -13.90
N HIS A 383 11.84 5.66 -15.18
CA HIS A 383 12.23 6.71 -16.09
C HIS A 383 11.02 7.35 -16.77
N ALA A 384 11.01 8.68 -16.81
CA ALA A 384 10.06 9.51 -17.54
C ALA A 384 10.80 10.74 -18.11
N SER A 385 10.28 11.31 -19.20
CA SER A 385 10.88 12.45 -19.87
C SER A 385 9.83 13.50 -20.24
N TRP A 386 10.21 14.77 -20.14
CA TRP A 386 9.43 15.91 -20.59
C TRP A 386 10.25 16.71 -21.59
N ARG A 387 9.73 16.78 -22.81
CA ARG A 387 10.32 17.58 -23.89
C ARG A 387 9.42 18.77 -24.15
N TYR A 388 10.02 19.96 -24.21
CA TYR A 388 9.30 21.20 -24.49
C TYR A 388 8.70 21.17 -25.90
N MET A 389 7.39 21.42 -26.01
CA MET A 389 6.63 21.46 -27.26
C MET A 389 6.85 20.24 -28.17
N TYR A 390 6.98 19.05 -27.59
CA TYR A 390 7.22 17.83 -28.37
C TYR A 390 5.92 17.26 -28.94
N GLU A 391 5.91 17.12 -30.26
CA GLU A 391 4.86 16.47 -31.04
C GLU A 391 5.49 15.35 -31.86
N PRO A 392 4.84 14.17 -31.96
CA PRO A 392 5.33 13.09 -32.82
C PRO A 392 5.20 13.48 -34.30
N GLU A 393 6.13 13.00 -35.12
CA GLU A 393 6.09 13.23 -36.57
C GLU A 393 4.79 12.69 -37.18
N PRO A 394 4.15 13.39 -38.14
CA PRO A 394 2.94 12.90 -38.80
C PRO A 394 3.14 11.54 -39.48
N ASN A 395 2.06 10.76 -39.60
CA ASN A 395 2.05 9.44 -40.24
C ASN A 395 2.99 8.40 -39.60
N THR A 396 3.29 8.55 -38.31
CA THR A 396 4.07 7.60 -37.51
C THR A 396 3.18 6.79 -36.57
N ARG A 397 3.74 5.74 -35.96
CA ARG A 397 3.02 4.92 -34.97
C ARG A 397 2.76 5.71 -33.67
N GLU A 398 3.64 6.66 -33.35
CA GLU A 398 3.53 7.59 -32.24
C GLU A 398 2.37 8.56 -32.45
N ALA A 399 2.26 9.15 -33.66
CA ALA A 399 1.13 10.01 -34.02
C ALA A 399 -0.20 9.25 -33.98
N ARG A 400 -0.20 7.99 -34.45
CA ARG A 400 -1.38 7.10 -34.35
C ARG A 400 -1.83 6.90 -32.90
N LEU A 401 -0.90 6.71 -31.95
CA LEU A 401 -1.26 6.61 -30.54
C LEU A 401 -1.96 7.90 -30.09
N ILE A 402 -1.39 9.07 -30.36
CA ILE A 402 -1.98 10.35 -29.93
C ILE A 402 -3.40 10.53 -30.48
N GLU A 403 -3.65 10.20 -31.75
CA GLU A 403 -4.98 10.26 -32.33
C GLU A 403 -6.00 9.40 -31.57
N VAL A 404 -5.62 8.18 -31.20
CA VAL A 404 -6.45 7.25 -30.40
C VAL A 404 -6.68 7.81 -28.99
N LEU A 405 -5.67 8.40 -28.36
CA LEU A 405 -5.79 8.94 -27.01
C LEU A 405 -6.64 10.22 -26.96
N GLN A 406 -6.59 11.05 -28.00
CA GLN A 406 -7.45 12.23 -28.13
C GLN A 406 -8.90 11.87 -28.44
N ASN A 407 -9.11 10.70 -29.06
CA ASN A 407 -10.43 10.23 -29.49
C ASN A 407 -10.62 8.77 -29.05
N PRO A 408 -10.99 8.52 -27.78
CA PRO A 408 -11.25 7.16 -27.29
C PRO A 408 -12.18 6.38 -28.22
N ARG A 409 -11.82 5.12 -28.48
CA ARG A 409 -12.50 4.26 -29.47
C ARG A 409 -13.24 3.13 -28.77
N GLU A 410 -14.24 2.58 -29.44
CA GLU A 410 -14.81 1.28 -29.07
C GLU A 410 -13.93 0.17 -29.64
N TRP A 411 -13.59 -0.81 -28.80
CA TRP A 411 -12.70 -1.92 -29.17
C TRP A 411 -13.43 -3.25 -29.38
N VAL A 412 -14.62 -3.44 -28.77
CA VAL A 412 -15.42 -4.69 -28.84
C VAL A 412 -16.92 -4.44 -28.85
#